data_AF-A0A8X8XCN7-F1
#
_entry.id   AF-A0A8X8XCN7-F1
#
_cell.length_a   1.000
_cell.length_b   1.000
_cell.length_c   1.000
_cell.angle_alpha   90.00
_cell.angle_beta   90.00
_cell.angle_gamma   90.00
#
_symmetry.space_group_name_H-M   'P 1'
#
loop_
_entity.id
_entity.type
_entity.pdbx_description
1 polymer ?
#
loop_
_entity_poly.entity_id
_entity_poly.type
_entity_poly.pdbx_seq_one_letter_code
_entity_poly.pdbx_strand_id
1 'polypeptide(L)'
;MNPRKPNPAPSLKLIVYGMPLLFLLLTIASMFKHKPYTTTTTTLTSLRPHCNAPSSIISQLEPLIAEEPLDVWEGLGKEESHIRYLPSLTDLSRSRRFIYVDLGARDYDSSIGSWFAKQYPKQNRTFEIYAVEADASFHAQYRARRGVTLLPYAAWVRNETVVFGSRPIVVGSKVWRMRPFGRIEGEQAAADGMSAVVRVAAFDFVEWLTRNVAEEDFVVVKMDVEGTEIELVRDLVKRGAMCLIDELFMECHFDRYVKCCSGERINRFNFSYPQCYRLFKELRDMGSVVHQWW
;
A
#
# COMPACT_ATOMS: atom_id res chain seq x y z
N MET A 1 -86.71 35.31 5.24
CA MET A 1 -86.24 34.39 4.18
C MET A 1 -85.45 35.18 3.15
N ASN A 2 -84.25 34.84 2.72
CA ASN A 2 -83.05 34.33 3.39
C ASN A 2 -81.89 35.03 2.62
N PRO A 3 -80.82 35.50 3.29
CA PRO A 3 -79.95 36.56 2.75
C PRO A 3 -78.99 36.09 1.66
N ARG A 4 -78.59 37.05 0.80
CA ARG A 4 -77.56 36.89 -0.24
C ARG A 4 -76.24 36.42 0.40
N LYS A 5 -75.68 35.33 -0.15
CA LYS A 5 -74.34 34.83 0.20
C LYS A 5 -73.27 35.88 -0.13
N PRO A 6 -72.26 36.09 0.73
CA PRO A 6 -71.18 37.04 0.47
C PRO A 6 -70.17 36.48 -0.56
N ASN A 7 -69.63 37.37 -1.38
CA ASN A 7 -68.52 37.07 -2.30
C ASN A 7 -67.26 36.67 -1.50
N PRO A 8 -66.52 35.63 -1.95
CA PRO A 8 -65.25 35.31 -1.33
C PRO A 8 -64.18 36.36 -1.68
N ALA A 9 -63.44 36.77 -0.67
CA ALA A 9 -62.27 37.64 -0.78
C ALA A 9 -61.19 37.02 -1.69
N PRO A 10 -60.34 37.83 -2.35
CA PRO A 10 -59.27 37.31 -3.18
C PRO A 10 -58.26 36.56 -2.29
N SER A 11 -58.08 35.27 -2.58
CA SER A 11 -57.00 34.50 -1.97
C SER A 11 -55.67 35.08 -2.42
N LEU A 12 -54.87 35.56 -1.47
CA LEU A 12 -53.47 35.87 -1.67
C LEU A 12 -52.78 34.55 -2.03
N LYS A 13 -52.61 34.26 -3.32
CA LYS A 13 -51.69 33.22 -3.78
C LYS A 13 -50.28 33.73 -3.49
N LEU A 14 -49.84 33.55 -2.24
CA LEU A 14 -48.45 33.67 -1.88
C LEU A 14 -47.71 32.58 -2.68
N ILE A 15 -46.88 33.04 -3.60
CA ILE A 15 -46.02 32.24 -4.47
C ILE A 15 -45.10 31.44 -3.55
N VAL A 16 -45.46 30.19 -3.25
CA VAL A 16 -44.55 29.21 -2.64
C VAL A 16 -43.74 28.57 -3.76
N TYR A 17 -42.92 29.39 -4.43
CA TYR A 17 -41.84 28.93 -5.31
C TYR A 17 -40.49 29.53 -4.88
N GLY A 18 -40.34 29.86 -3.59
CA GLY A 18 -39.11 30.44 -3.03
C GLY A 18 -38.40 29.57 -1.98
N MET A 19 -38.87 28.34 -1.73
CA MET A 19 -38.38 27.47 -0.66
C MET A 19 -38.25 25.96 -1.02
N PRO A 20 -38.04 25.57 -2.30
CA PRO A 20 -37.37 24.29 -2.56
C PRO A 20 -35.97 24.46 -3.16
N LEU A 21 -35.65 25.62 -3.75
CA LEU A 21 -34.38 25.80 -4.47
C LEU A 21 -33.19 26.05 -3.55
N LEU A 22 -33.39 26.65 -2.37
CA LEU A 22 -32.30 26.91 -1.42
C LEU A 22 -31.88 25.64 -0.67
N PHE A 23 -32.81 24.72 -0.41
CA PHE A 23 -32.51 23.41 0.18
C PHE A 23 -31.86 22.43 -0.81
N LEU A 24 -32.21 22.52 -2.10
CA LEU A 24 -31.55 21.71 -3.14
C LEU A 24 -30.11 22.21 -3.42
N LEU A 25 -29.84 23.51 -3.29
CA LEU A 25 -28.48 24.06 -3.42
C LEU A 25 -27.58 23.73 -2.21
N LEU A 26 -28.14 23.67 -1.00
CA LEU A 26 -27.39 23.32 0.22
C LEU A 26 -27.07 21.81 0.32
N THR A 27 -27.89 20.93 -0.26
CA THR A 27 -27.58 19.49 -0.31
C THR A 27 -26.56 19.15 -1.39
N ILE A 28 -26.50 19.90 -2.50
CA ILE A 28 -25.44 19.75 -3.51
C ILE A 28 -24.09 20.24 -2.96
N ALA A 29 -24.06 21.30 -2.15
CA ALA A 29 -22.82 21.78 -1.52
C ALA A 29 -22.27 20.86 -0.41
N SER A 30 -23.10 19.94 0.13
CA SER A 30 -22.66 18.93 1.12
C SER A 30 -22.17 17.63 0.48
N MET A 31 -22.39 17.40 -0.82
CA MET A 31 -21.99 16.16 -1.51
C MET A 31 -20.65 16.29 -2.26
N PHE A 32 -20.02 17.46 -2.25
CA PHE A 32 -18.72 17.70 -2.91
C PHE A 32 -17.66 18.31 -1.98
N LYS A 33 -17.57 17.80 -0.75
CA LYS A 33 -16.35 17.91 0.07
C LYS A 33 -15.54 16.61 0.08
N HIS A 34 -15.46 15.93 -1.06
CA HIS A 34 -14.22 15.19 -1.31
C HIS A 34 -13.18 16.24 -1.63
N LYS A 35 -12.26 16.49 -0.69
CA LYS A 35 -10.97 17.09 -1.05
C LYS A 35 -10.44 16.21 -2.18
N PRO A 36 -10.32 16.70 -3.43
CA PRO A 36 -9.51 15.97 -4.37
C PRO A 36 -8.12 16.01 -3.76
N TYR A 37 -7.64 14.86 -3.26
CA TYR A 37 -6.21 14.69 -3.19
C TYR A 37 -5.79 14.72 -4.65
N THR A 38 -5.34 15.89 -5.12
CA THR A 38 -4.62 16.01 -6.36
C THR A 38 -3.33 15.24 -6.16
N THR A 39 -3.39 13.92 -6.27
CA THR A 39 -2.27 13.13 -6.75
C THR A 39 -2.01 13.66 -8.14
N THR A 40 -1.14 14.65 -8.23
CA THR A 40 -0.41 14.93 -9.46
C THR A 40 0.17 13.58 -9.85
N THR A 41 -0.40 12.95 -10.87
CA THR A 41 0.12 11.72 -11.46
C THR A 41 1.38 12.11 -12.23
N THR A 42 2.41 12.58 -11.50
CA THR A 42 3.75 12.64 -12.05
C THR A 42 4.13 11.20 -12.28
N THR A 43 4.12 10.78 -13.54
CA THR A 43 4.62 9.46 -13.92
C THR A 43 6.07 9.36 -13.43
N LEU A 44 6.48 8.20 -12.91
CA LEU A 44 7.84 8.05 -12.37
C LEU A 44 8.90 8.36 -13.42
N THR A 45 8.55 8.20 -14.71
CA THR A 45 9.33 8.58 -15.89
C THR A 45 9.76 10.06 -15.95
N SER A 46 9.11 10.97 -15.23
CA SER A 46 9.58 12.38 -15.14
C SER A 46 10.78 12.54 -14.19
N LEU A 47 11.00 11.59 -13.30
CA LEU A 47 12.13 11.54 -12.37
C LEU A 47 13.19 10.67 -13.07
N ARG A 48 14.42 11.17 -13.25
CA ARG A 48 15.48 10.45 -13.99
C ARG A 48 16.50 9.72 -13.08
N PRO A 49 16.15 8.74 -12.23
CA PRO A 49 17.09 7.72 -11.82
C PRO A 49 16.94 6.50 -12.75
N HIS A 50 18.01 6.15 -13.48
CA HIS A 50 18.13 4.81 -14.05
C HIS A 50 18.92 3.97 -13.05
N CYS A 51 18.40 2.79 -12.71
CA CYS A 51 19.11 1.86 -11.86
C CYS A 51 20.09 1.01 -12.67
N ASN A 52 21.06 0.41 -11.99
CA ASN A 52 22.22 -0.21 -12.62
C ASN A 52 21.91 -1.57 -13.29
N ALA A 53 20.71 -2.14 -13.11
CA ALA A 53 20.42 -3.44 -13.70
C ALA A 53 20.41 -3.34 -15.24
N PRO A 54 21.23 -4.13 -15.94
CA PRO A 54 21.23 -4.15 -17.40
C PRO A 54 19.85 -4.53 -17.95
N SER A 55 19.47 -3.94 -19.09
CA SER A 55 18.22 -4.30 -19.77
C SER A 55 18.12 -5.79 -20.11
N SER A 56 19.27 -6.46 -20.31
CA SER A 56 19.35 -7.91 -20.51
C SER A 56 18.91 -8.71 -19.28
N ILE A 57 19.13 -8.21 -18.06
CA ILE A 57 18.63 -8.85 -16.83
C ILE A 57 17.11 -8.64 -16.74
N ILE A 58 16.63 -7.42 -16.96
CA ILE A 58 15.20 -7.10 -16.92
C ILE A 58 14.40 -7.98 -17.90
N SER A 59 14.92 -8.21 -19.11
CA SER A 59 14.27 -9.06 -20.12
C SER A 59 14.20 -10.56 -19.76
N GLN A 60 15.00 -11.00 -18.78
CA GLN A 60 15.01 -12.40 -18.31
C GLN A 60 14.09 -12.63 -17.11
N LEU A 61 13.54 -11.57 -16.50
CA LEU A 61 12.60 -11.70 -15.41
C LEU A 61 11.29 -12.36 -15.87
N GLU A 62 10.57 -12.95 -14.94
CA GLU A 62 9.21 -13.46 -15.19
C GLU A 62 8.30 -12.33 -15.70
N PRO A 63 7.35 -12.60 -16.61
CA PRO A 63 6.46 -11.56 -17.12
C PRO A 63 5.60 -10.95 -15.99
N LEU A 64 5.31 -9.65 -16.09
CA LEU A 64 4.34 -9.03 -15.21
C LEU A 64 2.93 -9.57 -15.52
N ILE A 65 2.16 -9.84 -14.47
CA ILE A 65 0.76 -10.23 -14.56
C ILE A 65 -0.04 -8.99 -14.93
N ALA A 66 -0.60 -8.97 -16.14
CA ALA A 66 -1.30 -7.81 -16.70
C ALA A 66 -2.77 -7.71 -16.29
N GLU A 67 -3.38 -8.81 -15.84
CA GLU A 67 -4.79 -8.91 -15.48
C GLU A 67 -4.97 -9.24 -14.00
N GLU A 68 -5.98 -8.64 -13.36
CA GLU A 68 -6.31 -8.90 -11.95
C GLU A 68 -6.65 -10.40 -11.75
N PRO A 69 -5.92 -11.14 -10.91
CA PRO A 69 -6.23 -12.56 -10.65
C PRO A 69 -7.62 -12.73 -10.01
N LEU A 70 -8.42 -13.67 -10.53
CA LEU A 70 -9.81 -13.89 -10.09
C LEU A 70 -9.91 -14.61 -8.73
N ASP A 71 -8.98 -15.51 -8.43
CA ASP A 71 -8.82 -16.09 -7.10
C ASP A 71 -7.40 -15.85 -6.63
N VAL A 72 -7.30 -15.14 -5.50
CA VAL A 72 -6.07 -14.79 -4.84
C VAL A 72 -5.35 -16.10 -4.46
N TRP A 73 -6.02 -17.08 -3.85
CA TRP A 73 -5.31 -18.26 -3.33
C TRP A 73 -4.92 -19.31 -4.38
N GLU A 74 -5.61 -19.38 -5.52
CA GLU A 74 -5.29 -20.36 -6.57
C GLU A 74 -4.18 -19.88 -7.54
N GLY A 75 -3.97 -18.56 -7.63
CA GLY A 75 -2.87 -17.94 -8.40
C GLY A 75 -1.61 -17.65 -7.57
N LEU A 76 -1.78 -17.27 -6.30
CA LEU A 76 -0.72 -16.80 -5.39
C LEU A 76 0.49 -17.75 -5.30
N GLY A 77 0.26 -19.04 -5.07
CA GLY A 77 1.36 -20.00 -4.87
C GLY A 77 1.99 -20.55 -6.16
N LYS A 78 1.36 -20.36 -7.33
CA LYS A 78 1.86 -20.91 -8.60
C LYS A 78 2.90 -19.99 -9.24
N GLU A 79 2.71 -18.69 -9.14
CA GLU A 79 3.58 -17.71 -9.79
C GLU A 79 4.92 -17.51 -9.06
N GLU A 80 4.96 -17.73 -7.73
CA GLU A 80 6.23 -17.76 -6.98
C GLU A 80 7.23 -18.77 -7.55
N SER A 81 6.73 -19.89 -8.10
CA SER A 81 7.58 -20.92 -8.72
C SER A 81 8.27 -20.48 -10.02
N HIS A 82 7.79 -19.39 -10.62
CA HIS A 82 8.30 -18.85 -11.88
C HIS A 82 9.20 -17.63 -11.69
N ILE A 83 9.33 -17.11 -10.47
CA ILE A 83 10.19 -15.97 -10.16
C ILE A 83 11.63 -16.25 -10.59
N ARG A 84 12.21 -15.30 -11.34
CA ARG A 84 13.60 -15.35 -11.78
C ARG A 84 14.45 -14.47 -10.88
N TYR A 85 14.93 -15.06 -9.80
CA TYR A 85 15.74 -14.38 -8.81
C TYR A 85 17.03 -13.80 -9.41
N LEU A 86 17.37 -12.56 -9.06
CA LEU A 86 18.60 -11.89 -9.50
C LEU A 86 19.87 -12.71 -9.21
N PRO A 87 20.06 -13.32 -8.02
CA PRO A 87 21.20 -14.20 -7.76
C PRO A 87 21.29 -15.45 -8.65
N SER A 88 20.26 -15.78 -9.42
CA SER A 88 20.30 -16.87 -10.40
C SER A 88 20.73 -16.39 -11.80
N LEU A 89 20.72 -15.07 -12.03
CA LEU A 89 21.01 -14.43 -13.31
C LEU A 89 22.37 -13.71 -13.31
N THR A 90 22.92 -13.39 -12.13
CA THR A 90 24.19 -12.67 -11.99
C THR A 90 25.07 -13.24 -10.88
N ASP A 91 26.38 -13.02 -10.99
CA ASP A 91 27.35 -13.32 -9.94
C ASP A 91 27.40 -12.19 -8.90
N LEU A 92 27.23 -12.55 -7.62
CA LEU A 92 27.25 -11.60 -6.51
C LEU A 92 28.62 -11.49 -5.82
N SER A 93 29.67 -12.08 -6.42
CA SER A 93 31.01 -12.12 -5.82
C SER A 93 31.63 -10.75 -5.52
N ARG A 94 31.19 -9.72 -6.22
CA ARG A 94 31.70 -8.34 -6.07
C ARG A 94 30.98 -7.54 -4.98
N SER A 95 29.85 -8.02 -4.48
CA SER A 95 29.08 -7.33 -3.45
C SER A 95 29.76 -7.48 -2.08
N ARG A 96 29.82 -6.37 -1.34
CA ARG A 96 30.56 -6.28 -0.08
C ARG A 96 29.78 -6.86 1.09
N ARG A 97 28.48 -6.56 1.16
CA ARG A 97 27.55 -7.04 2.16
C ARG A 97 26.26 -7.50 1.50
N PHE A 98 25.48 -8.28 2.23
CA PHE A 98 24.21 -8.82 1.77
C PHE A 98 23.17 -8.43 2.82
N ILE A 99 22.12 -7.72 2.41
CA ILE A 99 21.15 -7.14 3.32
C ILE A 99 19.77 -7.58 2.87
N TYR A 100 18.97 -8.05 3.80
CA TYR A 100 17.57 -8.36 3.59
C TYR A 100 16.72 -7.51 4.52
N VAL A 101 15.76 -6.79 3.95
CA VAL A 101 14.81 -5.96 4.69
C VAL A 101 13.40 -6.44 4.40
N ASP A 102 12.69 -6.82 5.44
CA ASP A 102 11.29 -7.26 5.37
C ASP A 102 10.38 -6.17 5.95
N LEU A 103 9.69 -5.43 5.08
CA LEU A 103 8.77 -4.36 5.43
C LEU A 103 7.37 -4.92 5.62
N GLY A 104 6.87 -4.83 6.86
CA GLY A 104 5.64 -5.51 7.28
C GLY A 104 5.89 -6.99 7.55
N ALA A 105 6.92 -7.27 8.35
CA ALA A 105 7.45 -8.62 8.55
C ALA A 105 6.47 -9.57 9.26
N ARG A 106 5.51 -9.07 10.05
CA ARG A 106 4.52 -9.85 10.80
C ARG A 106 5.16 -10.98 11.59
N ASP A 107 4.82 -12.23 11.27
CA ASP A 107 5.43 -13.41 11.86
C ASP A 107 6.76 -13.74 11.20
N TYR A 108 7.72 -14.28 11.97
CA TYR A 108 9.04 -14.64 11.45
C TYR A 108 8.94 -15.59 10.25
N ASP A 109 7.99 -16.53 10.30
CA ASP A 109 7.76 -17.50 9.22
C ASP A 109 6.82 -16.98 8.11
N SER A 110 6.40 -15.71 8.15
CA SER A 110 5.66 -15.08 7.05
C SER A 110 6.56 -14.93 5.80
N SER A 111 7.84 -14.63 6.01
CA SER A 111 8.82 -14.45 4.94
C SER A 111 10.24 -14.86 5.35
N ILE A 112 10.82 -14.24 6.40
CA ILE A 112 12.21 -14.44 6.81
C ILE A 112 12.55 -15.92 7.03
N GLY A 113 11.77 -16.62 7.87
CA GLY A 113 11.96 -18.02 8.23
C GLY A 113 11.44 -19.04 7.21
N SER A 114 10.62 -18.58 6.27
CA SER A 114 9.98 -19.39 5.25
C SER A 114 10.66 -19.19 3.90
N TRP A 115 10.06 -18.41 3.00
CA TRP A 115 10.54 -18.20 1.63
C TRP A 115 11.98 -17.68 1.61
N PHE A 116 12.30 -16.63 2.37
CA PHE A 116 13.63 -16.04 2.29
C PHE A 116 14.70 -17.01 2.78
N ALA A 117 14.56 -17.61 3.96
CA ALA A 117 15.54 -18.58 4.46
C ALA A 117 15.64 -19.84 3.57
N LYS A 118 14.50 -20.41 3.16
CA LYS A 118 14.45 -21.76 2.57
C LYS A 118 14.56 -21.80 1.05
N GLN A 119 14.16 -20.74 0.35
CA GLN A 119 14.01 -20.74 -1.11
C GLN A 119 14.86 -19.70 -1.82
N TYR A 120 14.99 -18.48 -1.27
CA TYR A 120 15.76 -17.42 -1.92
C TYR A 120 17.24 -17.83 -2.13
N PRO A 121 17.78 -17.77 -3.36
CA PRO A 121 19.13 -18.25 -3.69
C PRO A 121 20.20 -17.29 -3.20
N LYS A 122 20.99 -17.69 -2.20
CA LYS A 122 21.96 -16.79 -1.53
C LYS A 122 23.39 -16.90 -2.04
N GLN A 123 23.69 -17.81 -2.98
CA GLN A 123 25.07 -18.10 -3.41
C GLN A 123 26.05 -18.32 -2.24
N ASN A 124 25.62 -19.04 -1.19
CA ASN A 124 26.37 -19.24 0.06
C ASN A 124 26.77 -17.95 0.81
N ARG A 125 26.04 -16.85 0.62
CA ARG A 125 26.25 -15.59 1.32
C ARG A 125 25.40 -15.52 2.59
N THR A 126 25.93 -14.84 3.59
CA THR A 126 25.22 -14.54 4.85
C THR A 126 24.63 -13.14 4.76
N PHE A 127 23.34 -13.02 5.08
CA PHE A 127 22.61 -11.76 5.02
C PHE A 127 22.49 -11.13 6.42
N GLU A 128 22.67 -9.81 6.50
CA GLU A 128 22.15 -8.99 7.59
C GLU A 128 20.63 -8.85 7.40
N ILE A 129 19.83 -9.28 8.38
CA ILE A 129 18.38 -9.34 8.24
C ILE A 129 17.72 -8.29 9.15
N TYR A 130 16.87 -7.46 8.56
CA TYR A 130 16.08 -6.45 9.25
C TYR A 130 14.59 -6.77 9.11
N ALA A 131 13.90 -6.96 10.22
CA ALA A 131 12.45 -7.12 10.28
C ALA A 131 11.83 -5.77 10.68
N VAL A 132 11.04 -5.16 9.81
CA VAL A 132 10.31 -3.92 10.11
C VAL A 132 8.87 -4.28 10.43
N GLU A 133 8.48 -4.12 11.70
CA GLU A 133 7.17 -4.52 12.19
C GLU A 133 6.67 -3.58 13.31
N ALA A 134 5.54 -2.92 13.06
CA ALA A 134 4.97 -1.91 13.95
C ALA A 134 4.05 -2.51 15.03
N ASP A 135 3.38 -3.62 14.75
CA ASP A 135 2.48 -4.29 15.68
C ASP A 135 3.27 -5.08 16.73
N ALA A 136 3.18 -4.60 17.97
CA ALA A 136 3.89 -5.14 19.11
C ALA A 136 3.56 -6.61 19.43
N SER A 137 2.41 -7.11 18.96
CA SER A 137 2.03 -8.52 19.14
C SER A 137 3.00 -9.48 18.48
N PHE A 138 3.71 -9.04 17.43
CA PHE A 138 4.72 -9.85 16.75
C PHE A 138 6.12 -9.72 17.35
N HIS A 139 6.44 -8.68 18.11
CA HIS A 139 7.82 -8.37 18.51
C HIS A 139 8.52 -9.47 19.33
N ALA A 140 7.76 -10.20 20.14
CA ALA A 140 8.31 -11.23 21.03
C ALA A 140 9.07 -12.33 20.26
N GLN A 141 8.60 -12.66 19.05
CA GLN A 141 9.22 -13.72 18.24
C GLN A 141 10.57 -13.32 17.64
N TYR A 142 10.82 -12.02 17.48
CA TYR A 142 12.09 -11.51 16.98
C TYR A 142 13.11 -11.28 18.09
N ARG A 143 12.68 -10.84 19.28
CA ARG A 143 13.58 -10.63 20.44
C ARG A 143 14.40 -11.88 20.81
N ALA A 144 13.83 -13.05 20.60
CA ALA A 144 14.48 -14.32 20.92
C ALA A 144 15.40 -14.86 19.80
N ARG A 145 15.39 -14.27 18.61
CA ARG A 145 16.07 -14.81 17.42
C ARG A 145 17.39 -14.08 17.17
N ARG A 146 18.49 -14.83 17.23
CA ARG A 146 19.80 -14.32 16.82
C ARG A 146 19.85 -14.17 15.30
N GLY A 147 20.52 -13.14 14.80
CA GLY A 147 20.71 -12.90 13.37
C GLY A 147 19.61 -12.11 12.66
N VAL A 148 18.59 -11.64 13.40
CA VAL A 148 17.57 -10.71 12.88
C VAL A 148 17.51 -9.47 13.78
N THR A 149 17.58 -8.30 13.17
CA THR A 149 17.40 -7.01 13.83
C THR A 149 15.94 -6.57 13.66
N LEU A 150 15.19 -6.47 14.76
CA LEU A 150 13.85 -5.89 14.75
C LEU A 150 13.94 -4.37 14.74
N LEU A 151 13.27 -3.75 13.77
CA LEU A 151 12.96 -2.32 13.70
C LEU A 151 11.46 -2.16 14.04
N PRO A 152 11.10 -1.82 15.30
CA PRO A 152 9.72 -1.85 15.78
C PRO A 152 8.92 -0.61 15.36
N TYR A 153 8.89 -0.34 14.05
CA TYR A 153 8.32 0.86 13.46
C TYR A 153 7.47 0.51 12.22
N ALA A 154 6.55 1.40 11.85
CA ALA A 154 5.91 1.34 10.54
C ALA A 154 6.86 1.93 9.48
N ALA A 155 7.06 1.22 8.37
CA ALA A 155 7.80 1.77 7.23
C ALA A 155 7.02 2.93 6.61
N TRP A 156 7.64 4.11 6.54
CA TRP A 156 6.98 5.32 6.06
C TRP A 156 7.95 6.26 5.34
N VAL A 157 7.42 7.38 4.86
CA VAL A 157 8.20 8.40 4.13
C VAL A 157 8.79 9.47 5.04
N ARG A 158 8.42 9.48 6.34
CA ARG A 158 8.88 10.43 7.35
C ARG A 158 8.88 9.83 8.74
N ASN A 159 9.70 10.40 9.63
CA ASN A 159 9.65 10.09 11.05
C ASN A 159 8.46 10.81 11.70
N GLU A 160 7.40 10.09 12.01
CA GLU A 160 6.19 10.64 12.65
C GLU A 160 5.41 9.57 13.42
N THR A 161 4.42 9.98 14.21
CA THR A 161 3.45 9.05 14.78
C THR A 161 2.28 8.92 13.84
N VAL A 162 2.04 7.72 13.34
CA VAL A 162 0.92 7.42 12.45
C VAL A 162 -0.19 6.70 13.21
N VAL A 163 -1.40 6.74 12.66
CA VAL A 163 -2.56 6.06 13.25
C VAL A 163 -2.93 4.87 12.38
N PHE A 164 -2.70 3.68 12.92
CA PHE A 164 -3.22 2.45 12.36
C PHE A 164 -4.72 2.38 12.54
N GLY A 165 -5.45 2.12 11.46
CA GLY A 165 -6.89 2.08 11.43
C GLY A 165 -7.39 1.56 10.09
N SER A 166 -8.66 1.21 10.03
CA SER A 166 -9.30 0.85 8.77
C SER A 166 -10.67 1.49 8.75
N ARG A 167 -11.05 2.03 7.58
CA ARG A 167 -12.43 2.51 7.40
C ARG A 167 -13.39 1.33 7.62
N PRO A 168 -14.50 1.53 8.36
CA PRO A 168 -15.54 0.51 8.43
C PRO A 168 -16.04 0.17 7.03
N ILE A 169 -16.22 -1.12 6.75
CA ILE A 169 -16.81 -1.57 5.49
C ILE A 169 -18.32 -1.47 5.65
N VAL A 170 -18.97 -0.61 4.88
CA VAL A 170 -20.42 -0.42 4.92
C VAL A 170 -21.03 -1.01 3.65
N VAL A 171 -21.87 -2.03 3.80
CA VAL A 171 -22.61 -2.65 2.69
C VAL A 171 -24.09 -2.68 3.02
N GLY A 172 -24.87 -1.87 2.31
CA GLY A 172 -26.27 -1.59 2.65
C GLY A 172 -26.39 -1.05 4.08
N SER A 173 -27.17 -1.74 4.92
CA SER A 173 -27.34 -1.41 6.34
C SER A 173 -26.31 -2.06 7.28
N LYS A 174 -25.37 -2.86 6.76
CA LYS A 174 -24.39 -3.60 7.56
C LYS A 174 -23.08 -2.83 7.63
N VAL A 175 -22.52 -2.72 8.84
CA VAL A 175 -21.22 -2.10 9.10
C VAL A 175 -20.28 -3.16 9.67
N TRP A 176 -19.19 -3.43 8.96
CA TRP A 176 -18.15 -4.37 9.40
C TRP A 176 -16.93 -3.58 9.87
N ARG A 177 -16.57 -3.81 11.13
CA ARG A 177 -15.39 -3.20 11.75
C ARG A 177 -14.32 -4.26 11.84
N MET A 178 -13.32 -4.15 10.97
CA MET A 178 -12.16 -5.04 10.99
C MET A 178 -11.14 -4.57 12.01
N ARG A 179 -10.27 -5.47 12.47
CA ARG A 179 -9.08 -5.05 13.23
C ARG A 179 -8.22 -4.12 12.34
N PRO A 180 -7.51 -3.16 12.94
CA PRO A 180 -6.54 -2.35 12.21
C PRO A 180 -5.39 -3.27 11.75
N PHE A 181 -5.42 -3.71 10.50
CA PHE A 181 -4.35 -4.51 9.88
C PHE A 181 -3.18 -3.63 9.45
N GLY A 182 -2.61 -2.82 10.35
CA GLY A 182 -1.44 -2.00 10.01
C GLY A 182 -1.66 -0.79 9.08
N ARG A 183 -2.88 -0.58 8.57
CA ARG A 183 -3.20 0.51 7.63
C ARG A 183 -3.04 1.91 8.21
N ILE A 184 -2.23 2.77 7.58
CA ILE A 184 -2.04 4.19 7.94
C ILE A 184 -3.21 5.05 7.40
N GLU A 185 -4.42 4.80 7.89
CA GLU A 185 -5.63 5.56 7.52
C GLU A 185 -6.53 5.85 8.74
N GLY A 186 -6.01 5.68 9.95
CA GLY A 186 -6.79 5.71 11.18
C GLY A 186 -7.13 7.09 11.72
N GLU A 187 -6.63 8.19 11.15
CA GLU A 187 -6.85 9.54 11.69
C GLU A 187 -8.33 9.92 11.75
N GLN A 188 -9.06 9.72 10.65
CA GLN A 188 -10.49 10.00 10.61
C GLN A 188 -11.28 9.09 11.56
N ALA A 189 -10.94 7.79 11.60
CA ALA A 189 -11.55 6.84 12.52
C ALA A 189 -11.32 7.24 14.00
N ALA A 190 -10.11 7.70 14.32
CA ALA A 190 -9.77 8.21 15.65
C ALA A 190 -10.56 9.48 16.00
N ALA A 191 -10.70 10.40 15.05
CA ALA A 191 -11.47 11.64 15.23
C ALA A 191 -12.98 11.37 15.42
N ASP A 192 -13.53 10.41 14.69
CA ASP A 192 -14.95 10.02 14.77
C ASP A 192 -15.27 9.16 16.01
N GLY A 193 -14.26 8.86 16.86
CA GLY A 193 -14.40 7.96 17.99
C GLY A 193 -14.80 6.54 17.59
N MET A 194 -14.60 6.18 16.31
CA MET A 194 -15.00 4.91 15.73
C MET A 194 -13.82 3.97 15.54
N SER A 195 -14.03 2.69 15.86
CA SER A 195 -13.10 1.56 15.66
C SER A 195 -11.83 1.56 16.53
N ALA A 196 -11.27 0.36 16.71
CA ALA A 196 -9.98 0.14 17.33
C ALA A 196 -8.88 0.75 16.45
N VAL A 197 -8.38 1.93 16.84
CA VAL A 197 -7.20 2.56 16.25
C VAL A 197 -5.99 2.36 17.17
N VAL A 198 -4.80 2.29 16.59
CA VAL A 198 -3.55 2.18 17.35
C VAL A 198 -2.59 3.24 16.84
N ARG A 199 -1.97 4.00 17.75
CA ARG A 199 -0.89 4.93 17.39
C ARG A 199 0.42 4.17 17.39
N VAL A 200 1.18 4.29 16.32
CA VAL A 200 2.48 3.63 16.17
C VAL A 200 3.52 4.62 15.71
N ALA A 201 4.77 4.40 16.11
CA ALA A 201 5.89 5.16 15.58
C ALA A 201 6.18 4.67 14.16
N ALA A 202 6.25 5.60 13.23
CA ALA A 202 6.71 5.37 11.87
C ALA A 202 8.08 6.00 11.68
N PHE A 203 8.89 5.41 10.80
CA PHE A 203 10.21 5.94 10.45
C PHE A 203 10.33 6.17 8.96
N ASP A 204 11.18 7.13 8.59
CA ASP A 204 11.56 7.39 7.22
C ASP A 204 12.45 6.24 6.71
N PHE A 205 11.83 5.29 6.02
CA PHE A 205 12.53 4.14 5.44
C PHE A 205 13.55 4.57 4.39
N VAL A 206 13.24 5.60 3.60
CA VAL A 206 14.12 6.07 2.54
C VAL A 206 15.38 6.71 3.14
N GLU A 207 15.23 7.53 4.18
CA GLU A 207 16.36 8.07 4.95
C GLU A 207 17.18 6.97 5.62
N TRP A 208 16.52 5.97 6.20
CA TRP A 208 17.21 4.83 6.79
C TRP A 208 18.02 4.06 5.75
N LEU A 209 17.45 3.78 4.57
CA LEU A 209 18.13 3.06 3.50
C LEU A 209 19.39 3.81 3.05
N THR A 210 19.26 5.11 2.72
CA THR A 210 20.39 5.94 2.29
C THR A 210 21.50 6.09 3.34
N ARG A 211 21.18 5.96 4.64
CA ARG A 211 22.18 6.03 5.71
C ARG A 211 22.89 4.71 6.00
N ASN A 212 22.24 3.57 5.72
CA ASN A 212 22.71 2.26 6.16
C ASN A 212 23.21 1.36 5.01
N VAL A 213 22.96 1.74 3.76
CA VAL A 213 23.31 0.98 2.56
C VAL A 213 24.27 1.78 1.70
N ALA A 214 25.29 1.09 1.17
CA ALA A 214 26.19 1.60 0.13
C ALA A 214 25.90 0.93 -1.22
N GLU A 215 26.31 1.56 -2.32
CA GLU A 215 26.09 1.04 -3.68
C GLU A 215 26.77 -0.32 -3.94
N GLU A 216 27.78 -0.69 -3.15
CA GLU A 216 28.46 -1.99 -3.25
C GLU A 216 27.82 -3.10 -2.41
N ASP A 217 26.81 -2.78 -1.61
CA ASP A 217 26.03 -3.78 -0.88
C ASP A 217 24.98 -4.41 -1.83
N PHE A 218 24.64 -5.68 -1.60
CA PHE A 218 23.53 -6.35 -2.29
C PHE A 218 22.29 -6.32 -1.40
N VAL A 219 21.24 -5.64 -1.82
CA VAL A 219 20.06 -5.37 -0.99
C VAL A 219 18.81 -5.96 -1.60
N VAL A 220 18.15 -6.79 -0.79
CA VAL A 220 16.86 -7.39 -1.10
C VAL A 220 15.82 -6.80 -0.17
N VAL A 221 14.71 -6.32 -0.74
CA VAL A 221 13.58 -5.78 0.04
C VAL A 221 12.34 -6.59 -0.28
N LYS A 222 11.65 -7.11 0.74
CA LYS A 222 10.26 -7.54 0.64
C LYS A 222 9.37 -6.47 1.25
N MET A 223 8.28 -6.09 0.58
CA MET A 223 7.39 -5.02 0.99
C MET A 223 5.93 -5.45 0.93
N ASP A 224 5.27 -5.42 2.08
CA ASP A 224 3.86 -5.74 2.30
C ASP A 224 3.44 -4.92 3.52
N VAL A 225 3.02 -3.68 3.27
CA VAL A 225 2.79 -2.67 4.31
C VAL A 225 1.35 -2.18 4.31
N GLU A 226 0.44 -3.03 3.81
CA GLU A 226 -1.01 -2.88 3.86
C GLU A 226 -1.49 -1.52 3.29
N GLY A 227 -1.00 -1.11 2.12
CA GLY A 227 -1.58 0.00 1.34
C GLY A 227 -0.70 1.25 1.19
N THR A 228 0.50 1.26 1.77
CA THR A 228 1.44 2.40 1.66
C THR A 228 2.57 2.15 0.67
N GLU A 229 2.55 1.04 -0.07
CA GLU A 229 3.62 0.62 -0.97
C GLU A 229 3.87 1.64 -2.07
N ILE A 230 2.80 2.11 -2.72
CA ILE A 230 2.89 3.07 -3.82
C ILE A 230 3.49 4.41 -3.34
N GLU A 231 3.18 4.84 -2.12
CA GLU A 231 3.73 6.07 -1.56
C GLU A 231 5.22 5.91 -1.23
N LEU A 232 5.61 4.80 -0.61
CA LEU A 232 7.01 4.48 -0.33
C LEU A 232 7.85 4.38 -1.61
N VAL A 233 7.37 3.65 -2.63
CA VAL A 233 8.08 3.51 -3.91
C VAL A 233 8.25 4.85 -4.61
N ARG A 234 7.21 5.70 -4.60
CA ARG A 234 7.32 7.06 -5.16
C ARG A 234 8.40 7.88 -4.46
N ASP A 235 8.48 7.79 -3.13
CA ASP A 235 9.49 8.53 -2.37
C ASP A 235 10.90 7.96 -2.59
N LEU A 236 11.05 6.63 -2.66
CA LEU A 236 12.29 5.94 -3.04
C LEU A 236 12.82 6.45 -4.40
N VAL A 237 11.96 6.52 -5.41
CA VAL A 237 12.32 7.03 -6.74
C VAL A 237 12.65 8.51 -6.68
N LYS A 238 11.79 9.32 -6.05
CA LYS A 238 11.95 10.78 -5.97
C LYS A 238 13.25 11.19 -5.27
N ARG A 239 13.68 10.44 -4.26
CA ARG A 239 14.90 10.71 -3.49
C ARG A 239 16.12 9.96 -4.01
N GLY A 240 15.99 9.25 -5.13
CA GLY A 240 17.10 8.53 -5.78
C GLY A 240 17.58 7.30 -5.01
N ALA A 241 16.82 6.81 -4.03
CA ALA A 241 17.17 5.67 -3.20
C ALA A 241 16.69 4.33 -3.77
N MET A 242 15.80 4.35 -4.78
CA MET A 242 15.28 3.12 -5.42
C MET A 242 16.42 2.22 -5.92
N CYS A 243 17.49 2.81 -6.45
CA CYS A 243 18.62 2.06 -7.01
C CYS A 243 19.61 1.51 -5.96
N LEU A 244 19.36 1.76 -4.67
CA LEU A 244 20.04 1.06 -3.57
C LEU A 244 19.42 -0.32 -3.29
N ILE A 245 18.29 -0.64 -3.92
CA ILE A 245 17.62 -1.94 -3.80
C ILE A 245 17.92 -2.74 -5.07
N ASP A 246 18.73 -3.78 -4.95
CA ASP A 246 19.06 -4.66 -6.07
C ASP A 246 17.88 -5.52 -6.50
N GLU A 247 17.04 -5.96 -5.54
CA GLU A 247 15.89 -6.82 -5.82
C GLU A 247 14.72 -6.52 -4.88
N LEU A 248 13.58 -6.13 -5.46
CA LEU A 248 12.36 -5.76 -4.73
C LEU A 248 11.24 -6.79 -4.95
N PHE A 249 10.68 -7.32 -3.88
CA PHE A 249 9.46 -8.12 -3.85
C PHE A 249 8.36 -7.30 -3.21
N MET A 250 7.29 -6.96 -3.92
CA MET A 250 6.28 -6.04 -3.41
C MET A 250 4.87 -6.57 -3.60
N GLU A 251 4.11 -6.65 -2.50
CA GLU A 251 2.66 -6.86 -2.54
C GLU A 251 1.97 -5.51 -2.71
N CYS A 252 1.44 -5.25 -3.90
CA CYS A 252 0.69 -4.02 -4.11
C CYS A 252 -0.76 -4.21 -3.64
N HIS A 253 -1.13 -3.52 -2.58
CA HIS A 253 -2.50 -3.54 -2.07
C HIS A 253 -3.44 -2.64 -2.89
N PHE A 254 -4.43 -3.23 -3.57
CA PHE A 254 -5.40 -2.53 -4.43
C PHE A 254 -6.87 -2.89 -4.12
N ASP A 255 -7.79 -2.06 -4.61
CA ASP A 255 -9.24 -2.24 -4.56
C ASP A 255 -9.67 -3.50 -5.33
N ARG A 256 -10.16 -4.50 -4.58
CA ARG A 256 -10.51 -5.81 -5.10
C ARG A 256 -11.84 -6.31 -4.54
N TYR A 257 -12.37 -7.32 -5.20
CA TYR A 257 -13.46 -8.12 -4.66
C TYR A 257 -13.05 -8.76 -3.34
N VAL A 258 -13.89 -8.66 -2.31
CA VAL A 258 -13.65 -9.35 -1.03
C VAL A 258 -14.82 -10.29 -0.76
N LYS A 259 -14.51 -11.56 -0.48
CA LYS A 259 -15.50 -12.59 -0.16
C LYS A 259 -16.18 -12.37 1.20
N CYS A 260 -15.71 -11.42 2.00
CA CYS A 260 -16.43 -10.97 3.19
C CYS A 260 -17.44 -9.89 2.81
N CYS A 261 -18.56 -9.80 3.53
CA CYS A 261 -19.52 -8.70 3.36
C CYS A 261 -20.30 -8.74 2.03
N SER A 262 -21.07 -9.83 1.82
CA SER A 262 -22.05 -10.03 0.73
C SER A 262 -21.54 -10.17 -0.70
N GLY A 263 -20.23 -10.35 -0.89
CA GLY A 263 -19.70 -10.68 -2.21
C GLY A 263 -19.87 -9.54 -3.22
N GLU A 264 -19.75 -8.30 -2.75
CA GLU A 264 -19.65 -7.10 -3.59
C GLU A 264 -18.19 -6.64 -3.64
N ARG A 265 -17.80 -5.92 -4.71
CA ARG A 265 -16.50 -5.22 -4.71
C ARG A 265 -16.57 -4.07 -3.72
N ILE A 266 -15.67 -4.07 -2.74
CA ILE A 266 -15.57 -3.02 -1.72
C ILE A 266 -14.22 -2.34 -1.83
N ASN A 267 -14.24 -1.01 -1.91
CA ASN A 267 -13.02 -0.23 -1.95
C ASN A 267 -12.32 -0.28 -0.57
N ARG A 268 -11.33 -1.17 -0.46
CA ARG A 268 -10.50 -1.32 0.74
C ARG A 268 -9.24 -0.46 0.69
N PHE A 269 -8.74 -0.17 -0.52
CA PHE A 269 -7.50 0.56 -0.77
C PHE A 269 -7.74 1.60 -1.87
N ASN A 270 -6.97 2.69 -1.85
CA ASN A 270 -7.16 3.83 -2.73
C ASN A 270 -6.58 3.63 -4.16
N PHE A 271 -6.13 2.42 -4.49
CA PHE A 271 -5.44 2.11 -5.74
C PHE A 271 -6.13 0.98 -6.49
N SER A 272 -6.09 1.01 -7.82
CA SER A 272 -6.62 -0.05 -8.68
C SER A 272 -5.51 -0.97 -9.20
N TYR A 273 -5.87 -2.18 -9.63
CA TYR A 273 -4.90 -3.12 -10.20
C TYR A 273 -4.08 -2.53 -11.37
N PRO A 274 -4.68 -1.81 -12.34
CA PRO A 274 -3.90 -1.16 -13.41
C PRO A 274 -2.87 -0.13 -12.91
N GLN A 275 -3.10 0.52 -11.76
CA GLN A 275 -2.13 1.42 -11.15
C GLN A 275 -0.94 0.65 -10.56
N CYS A 276 -1.19 -0.49 -9.89
CA CYS A 276 -0.14 -1.40 -9.45
C CYS A 276 0.68 -1.91 -10.63
N TYR A 277 0.03 -2.47 -11.65
CA TYR A 277 0.70 -2.97 -12.85
C TYR A 277 1.59 -1.91 -13.51
N ARG A 278 1.08 -0.68 -13.66
CA ARG A 278 1.85 0.43 -14.23
C ARG A 278 3.08 0.76 -13.37
N LEU A 279 2.94 0.75 -12.04
CA LEU A 279 4.07 0.98 -11.14
C LEU A 279 5.19 -0.06 -11.37
N PHE A 280 4.86 -1.34 -11.39
CA PHE A 280 5.83 -2.41 -11.67
C PHE A 280 6.49 -2.24 -13.04
N LYS A 281 5.69 -1.90 -14.06
CA LYS A 281 6.21 -1.66 -15.41
C LYS A 281 7.18 -0.47 -15.43
N GLU A 282 6.82 0.65 -14.82
CA GLU A 282 7.66 1.85 -14.74
C GLU A 282 8.98 1.55 -14.01
N LEU A 283 8.95 0.79 -12.91
CA LEU A 283 10.15 0.36 -12.19
C LEU A 283 11.07 -0.52 -13.05
N ARG A 284 10.52 -1.50 -13.79
CA ARG A 284 11.31 -2.34 -14.69
C ARG A 284 11.87 -1.56 -15.88
N ASP A 285 11.09 -0.62 -16.44
CA ASP A 285 11.56 0.29 -17.49
C ASP A 285 12.73 1.17 -17.00
N MET A 286 12.76 1.50 -15.71
CA MET A 286 13.87 2.22 -15.05
C MET A 286 15.07 1.34 -14.70
N GLY A 287 15.03 0.03 -14.98
CA GLY A 287 16.10 -0.90 -14.65
C GLY A 287 16.08 -1.38 -13.19
N SER A 288 14.95 -1.32 -12.49
CA SER A 288 14.80 -1.96 -11.18
C SER A 288 14.37 -3.42 -11.34
N VAL A 289 15.04 -4.34 -10.64
CA VAL A 289 14.58 -5.73 -10.55
C VAL A 289 13.46 -5.78 -9.52
N VAL A 290 12.22 -5.86 -10.00
CA VAL A 290 11.03 -5.89 -9.16
C VAL A 290 10.12 -7.05 -9.55
N HIS A 291 9.59 -7.71 -8.52
CA HIS A 291 8.70 -8.86 -8.61
C HIS A 291 7.35 -8.52 -7.97
N GLN A 292 6.27 -8.95 -8.63
CA GLN A 292 4.94 -8.93 -8.03
C GLN A 292 4.88 -10.01 -6.96
N TRP A 293 4.68 -9.58 -5.70
CA TRP A 293 4.53 -10.45 -4.54
C TRP A 293 3.06 -10.51 -4.11
N TRP A 294 2.67 -11.57 -3.41
CA TRP A 294 1.27 -11.83 -3.05
C TRP A 294 1.09 -12.60 -1.73
#